data_AF-A0A7C9ELQ8-F1
#
_entry.id   AF-A0A7C9ELQ8-F1
#
_cell.length_a   1.000
_cell.length_b   1.000
_cell.length_c   1.000
_cell.angle_alpha   90.00
_cell.angle_beta   90.00
_cell.angle_gamma   90.00
#
_symmetry.space_group_name_H-M   'P 1'
#
loop_
_entity.id
_entity.type
_entity.pdbx_description
1 polymer ?
#
loop_
_entity_poly.entity_id
_entity_poly.type
_entity_poly.pdbx_seq_one_letter_code
_entity_poly.pdbx_strand_id
1 'polypeptide(L)'
;TGADAATLLYQFRETQRRQVEFIKKRVLLLEKGLNAEYQKEYFGGGKSNGVYSEEPGNPNKAADTTTVAPDVGELVDKLPRVNVLATGEVSSASHDTDPRRQQLAEHYNEICKVLTENERESVRAFLANEADPSLGKRLHQLEDICEKVSQILQRSKQPSSSSPSSKADT
;
A
#
# COMPACT_ATOMS: atom_id res chain seq x y z
N THR A 1 6.16 51.04 -31.50
CA THR A 1 6.36 50.09 -30.38
C THR A 1 5.08 49.72 -29.62
N GLY A 2 3.87 49.84 -30.20
CA GLY A 2 2.61 49.42 -29.54
C GLY A 2 2.14 47.98 -29.84
N ALA A 3 2.63 47.36 -30.91
CA ALA A 3 2.20 46.02 -31.34
C ALA A 3 2.71 44.89 -30.41
N ASP A 4 3.85 45.09 -29.76
CA ASP A 4 4.48 44.09 -28.89
C ASP A 4 3.76 43.96 -27.53
N ALA A 5 3.35 45.09 -26.96
CA ALA A 5 2.57 45.13 -25.71
C ALA A 5 1.17 44.50 -25.88
N ALA A 6 0.51 44.74 -27.01
CA ALA A 6 -0.79 44.12 -27.32
C ALA A 6 -0.66 42.60 -27.49
N THR A 7 0.42 42.14 -28.12
CA THR A 7 0.71 40.71 -28.30
C THR A 7 0.99 40.02 -26.97
N LEU A 8 1.79 40.64 -26.09
CA LEU A 8 2.09 40.09 -24.76
C LEU A 8 0.84 39.98 -23.88
N LEU A 9 -0.03 41.01 -23.87
CA LEU A 9 -1.29 40.99 -23.13
C LEU A 9 -2.25 39.90 -23.66
N TYR A 10 -2.30 39.72 -24.98
CA TYR A 10 -3.09 38.65 -25.59
C TYR A 10 -2.58 37.27 -25.19
N GLN A 11 -1.27 37.03 -25.28
CA GLN A 11 -0.65 35.75 -24.89
C GLN A 11 -0.87 35.45 -23.41
N PHE A 12 -0.78 36.45 -22.53
CA PHE A 12 -1.05 36.30 -21.12
C PHE A 12 -2.50 35.88 -20.84
N ARG A 13 -3.47 36.57 -21.46
CA ARG A 13 -4.90 36.23 -21.35
C ARG A 13 -5.18 34.82 -21.87
N GLU A 14 -4.57 34.46 -22.99
CA GLU A 14 -4.71 33.14 -23.61
C GLU A 14 -4.10 32.03 -22.74
N THR A 15 -2.95 32.30 -22.12
CA THR A 15 -2.31 31.37 -21.17
C THR A 15 -3.16 31.17 -19.92
N GLN A 16 -3.67 32.26 -19.33
CA GLN A 16 -4.59 32.17 -18.18
C GLN A 16 -5.86 31.39 -18.54
N ARG A 17 -6.44 31.64 -19.72
CA ARG A 17 -7.61 30.92 -20.22
C ARG A 17 -7.35 29.41 -20.30
N ARG A 18 -6.20 29.00 -20.83
CA ARG A 18 -5.80 27.59 -20.92
C ARG A 18 -5.57 26.94 -19.56
N GLN A 19 -4.96 27.66 -18.62
CA GLN A 19 -4.77 27.17 -17.25
C GLN A 19 -6.12 26.94 -16.55
N VAL A 20 -7.05 27.89 -16.68
CA VAL A 20 -8.41 27.76 -16.12
C VAL A 20 -9.13 26.56 -16.73
N GLU A 21 -9.07 26.40 -18.05
CA GLU A 21 -9.65 25.23 -18.76
C GLU A 21 -9.05 23.90 -18.28
N PHE A 22 -7.73 23.86 -18.09
CA PHE A 22 -7.04 22.67 -17.59
C PHE A 22 -7.51 22.30 -16.17
N ILE A 23 -7.61 23.29 -15.28
CA ILE A 23 -8.10 23.08 -13.91
C ILE A 23 -9.54 22.59 -13.93
N LYS A 24 -10.44 23.24 -14.70
CA LYS A 24 -11.84 22.81 -14.83
C LYS A 24 -11.97 21.36 -15.27
N LYS A 25 -11.19 20.93 -16.26
CA LYS A 25 -11.20 19.53 -16.73
C LYS A 25 -10.77 18.56 -15.65
N ARG A 26 -9.75 18.91 -14.86
CA ARG A 26 -9.28 18.07 -13.75
C ARG A 26 -10.30 17.98 -12.63
N VAL A 27 -10.91 19.10 -12.24
CA VAL A 27 -11.98 19.12 -11.23
C VAL A 27 -13.14 18.24 -11.67
N LEU A 28 -13.60 18.37 -12.91
CA LEU A 28 -14.68 17.53 -13.44
C LEU A 28 -14.33 16.03 -13.43
N LEU A 29 -13.09 15.67 -13.73
CA LEU A 29 -12.63 14.27 -13.66
C LEU A 29 -12.63 13.76 -12.22
N LEU A 30 -12.17 14.57 -11.26
CA LEU A 30 -12.18 14.20 -9.84
C LEU A 30 -13.60 14.05 -9.30
N GLU A 31 -14.51 14.96 -9.64
CA GLU A 31 -15.93 14.86 -9.26
C GLU A 31 -16.58 13.59 -9.84
N LYS A 32 -16.29 13.26 -11.10
CA LYS A 32 -16.77 12.01 -11.73
C LYS A 32 -16.18 10.78 -11.05
N GLY A 33 -14.90 10.78 -10.72
CA GLY A 33 -14.23 9.69 -10.02
C GLY A 33 -14.84 9.46 -8.63
N LEU A 34 -14.98 10.53 -7.85
CA LEU A 34 -15.58 10.49 -6.52
C LEU A 34 -17.04 10.00 -6.58
N ASN A 35 -17.83 10.49 -7.54
CA ASN A 35 -19.20 9.99 -7.74
C ASN A 35 -19.23 8.50 -8.14
N ALA A 36 -18.28 8.02 -8.95
CA ALA A 36 -18.22 6.61 -9.32
C ALA A 36 -17.89 5.70 -8.12
N GLU A 37 -16.95 6.13 -7.27
CA GLU A 37 -16.62 5.44 -6.02
C GLU A 37 -17.81 5.43 -5.05
N TYR A 38 -18.46 6.59 -4.86
CA TYR A 38 -19.66 6.71 -4.04
C TYR A 38 -20.80 5.81 -4.53
N GLN A 39 -21.03 5.74 -5.85
CA GLN A 39 -22.04 4.86 -6.44
C GLN A 39 -21.71 3.37 -6.25
N LYS A 40 -20.44 2.99 -6.37
CA LYS A 40 -19.99 1.61 -6.13
C LYS A 40 -20.23 1.19 -4.68
N GLU A 41 -19.92 2.04 -3.72
CA GLU A 41 -20.07 1.74 -2.29
C GLU A 41 -21.53 1.69 -1.84
N TYR A 42 -22.37 2.61 -2.33
CA TYR A 42 -23.76 2.74 -1.85
C TYR A 42 -24.82 2.04 -2.71
N PHE A 43 -24.56 1.88 -4.02
CA PHE A 43 -25.52 1.29 -4.96
C PHE A 43 -24.96 0.06 -5.69
N GLY A 44 -23.64 -0.16 -5.68
CA GLY A 44 -22.97 -1.30 -6.33
C GLY A 44 -22.95 -2.59 -5.50
N GLY A 45 -23.39 -2.56 -4.25
CA GLY A 45 -23.44 -3.70 -3.33
C GLY A 45 -24.70 -4.56 -3.41
N GLY A 46 -25.31 -4.72 -4.59
CA GLY A 46 -26.62 -5.35 -4.75
C GLY A 46 -26.75 -6.37 -5.89
N LYS A 47 -26.22 -7.58 -5.70
CA LYS A 47 -26.48 -8.87 -6.41
C LYS A 47 -25.86 -8.97 -7.83
N SER A 48 -25.16 -10.04 -8.23
CA SER A 48 -25.50 -11.46 -8.06
C SER A 48 -24.27 -12.38 -8.01
N ASN A 49 -24.10 -13.11 -6.91
CA ASN A 49 -23.63 -14.49 -6.97
C ASN A 49 -24.45 -15.33 -5.97
N GLY A 50 -25.78 -15.19 -6.08
CA GLY A 50 -26.73 -16.10 -5.47
C GLY A 50 -27.20 -17.02 -6.58
N VAL A 51 -26.59 -18.19 -6.69
CA VAL A 51 -27.12 -19.30 -7.47
C VAL A 51 -28.38 -19.76 -6.74
N TYR A 52 -29.52 -19.17 -7.09
CA TYR A 52 -30.82 -19.69 -6.73
C TYR A 52 -31.08 -20.85 -7.71
N SER A 53 -30.76 -22.04 -7.22
CA SER A 53 -31.17 -23.32 -7.80
C SER A 53 -32.68 -23.42 -7.65
N GLU A 54 -33.42 -23.53 -8.76
CA GLU A 54 -34.63 -24.36 -8.86
C GLU A 54 -34.87 -24.75 -10.33
N GLU A 55 -34.66 -26.03 -10.64
CA GLU A 55 -35.46 -26.87 -11.56
C GLU A 55 -35.08 -28.35 -11.32
N PRO A 56 -35.91 -29.34 -11.68
CA PRO A 56 -36.59 -30.21 -10.73
C PRO A 56 -36.01 -31.63 -10.74
N GLY A 57 -36.49 -32.42 -9.79
CA GLY A 57 -36.08 -33.78 -9.44
C GLY A 57 -35.47 -34.66 -10.54
N ASN A 58 -34.28 -35.17 -10.23
CA ASN A 58 -33.85 -36.49 -10.68
C ASN A 58 -33.17 -37.22 -9.51
N PRO A 59 -33.84 -38.19 -8.86
CA PRO A 59 -33.21 -38.96 -7.80
C PRO A 59 -32.40 -40.04 -8.47
N ASN A 60 -31.08 -39.85 -8.59
CA ASN A 60 -30.07 -40.91 -8.61
C ASN A 60 -28.69 -40.32 -8.92
N LYS A 61 -27.79 -40.36 -7.93
CA LYS A 61 -26.53 -41.13 -7.99
C LYS A 61 -25.53 -40.51 -7.00
N ALA A 62 -25.18 -41.31 -6.00
CA ALA A 62 -24.15 -41.05 -5.03
C ALA A 62 -22.86 -40.54 -5.70
N ALA A 63 -22.39 -39.38 -5.26
CA ALA A 63 -21.02 -38.94 -5.44
C ALA A 63 -20.55 -38.37 -4.09
N ASP A 64 -19.60 -39.10 -3.52
CA ASP A 64 -18.82 -38.79 -2.34
C ASP A 64 -18.31 -37.35 -2.38
N THR A 65 -18.94 -36.43 -1.64
CA THR A 65 -18.33 -35.12 -1.36
C THR A 65 -17.31 -35.30 -0.24
N THR A 66 -16.17 -35.92 -0.57
CA THR A 66 -14.96 -35.77 0.23
C THR A 66 -14.67 -34.28 0.30
N THR A 67 -14.87 -33.69 1.47
CA THR A 67 -14.37 -32.34 1.77
C THR A 67 -12.86 -32.43 1.70
N VAL A 68 -12.27 -32.11 0.54
CA VAL A 68 -10.82 -32.08 0.36
C VAL A 68 -10.32 -30.95 1.24
N ALA A 69 -9.58 -31.29 2.30
CA ALA A 69 -8.92 -30.30 3.13
C ALA A 69 -8.06 -29.39 2.23
N PRO A 70 -8.12 -28.06 2.39
CA PRO A 70 -7.36 -27.15 1.54
C PRO A 70 -5.87 -27.48 1.64
N ASP A 71 -5.22 -27.62 0.48
CA ASP A 71 -3.78 -27.88 0.41
C ASP A 71 -2.98 -26.62 0.81
N VAL A 72 -1.88 -26.82 1.51
CA VAL A 72 -0.98 -25.74 1.95
C VAL A 72 -0.44 -24.95 0.75
N GLY A 73 -0.12 -25.63 -0.36
CA GLY A 73 0.38 -24.99 -1.57
C GLY A 73 -0.65 -24.05 -2.19
N GLU A 74 -1.89 -24.52 -2.36
CA GLU A 74 -2.97 -23.74 -2.96
C GLU A 74 -3.29 -22.47 -2.16
N LEU A 75 -3.25 -22.55 -0.82
CA LEU A 75 -3.55 -21.40 0.02
C LEU A 75 -2.41 -20.39 0.06
N VAL A 76 -1.15 -20.85 0.01
CA VAL A 76 0.03 -19.97 -0.10
C VAL A 76 0.00 -19.17 -1.40
N ASP A 77 -0.37 -19.80 -2.53
CA ASP A 77 -0.44 -19.11 -3.82
C ASP A 77 -1.52 -18.02 -3.87
N LYS A 78 -2.51 -18.08 -2.97
CA LYS A 78 -3.58 -17.06 -2.83
C LYS A 78 -3.22 -15.92 -1.87
N LEU A 79 -2.06 -16.00 -1.19
CA LEU A 79 -1.65 -14.93 -0.28
C LEU A 79 -1.26 -13.65 -1.04
N PRO A 80 -1.55 -12.47 -0.48
CA PRO A 80 -1.04 -11.21 -1.01
C PRO A 80 0.49 -11.22 -1.06
N ARG A 81 1.07 -10.82 -2.20
CA ARG A 81 2.53 -10.71 -2.33
C ARG A 81 3.04 -9.44 -1.66
N VAL A 82 4.09 -9.57 -0.88
CA VAL A 82 4.76 -8.43 -0.25
C VAL A 82 5.69 -7.77 -1.28
N ASN A 83 5.67 -6.44 -1.36
CA ASN A 83 6.51 -5.69 -2.29
C ASN A 83 7.81 -5.23 -1.60
N VAL A 84 8.93 -5.87 -1.94
CA VAL A 84 10.27 -5.53 -1.40
C VAL A 84 10.82 -4.31 -2.14
N LEU A 85 11.39 -3.36 -1.40
CA LEU A 85 12.07 -2.20 -2.01
C LEU A 85 13.38 -2.67 -2.66
N ALA A 86 13.64 -2.24 -3.88
CA ALA A 86 14.91 -2.48 -4.54
C ALA A 86 16.05 -1.77 -3.80
N THR A 87 17.28 -2.29 -3.91
CA THR A 87 18.47 -1.70 -3.25
C THR A 87 18.66 -0.21 -3.58
N GLY A 88 18.32 0.19 -4.81
CA GLY A 88 18.36 1.60 -5.22
C GLY A 88 17.32 2.47 -4.54
N GLU A 89 16.12 1.94 -4.27
CA GLU A 89 15.04 2.64 -3.55
C GLU A 89 15.36 2.81 -2.06
N VAL A 90 16.00 1.80 -1.46
CA VAL A 90 16.50 1.88 -0.08
C VAL A 90 17.58 2.94 0.04
N SER A 91 18.54 2.95 -0.90
CA SER A 91 19.65 3.92 -0.90
C SER A 91 19.18 5.36 -1.13
N SER A 92 18.10 5.55 -1.91
CA SER A 92 17.52 6.87 -2.18
C SER A 92 16.51 7.33 -1.13
N ALA A 93 16.17 6.48 -0.14
CA ALA A 93 15.19 6.83 0.90
C ALA A 93 15.61 8.01 1.79
N SER A 94 16.90 8.35 1.84
CA SER A 94 17.44 9.49 2.59
C SER A 94 17.75 10.69 1.69
N HIS A 95 16.72 11.28 1.07
CA HIS A 95 16.88 12.53 0.31
C HIS A 95 17.38 13.72 1.17
N ASP A 96 17.19 13.65 2.48
CA ASP A 96 17.62 14.62 3.49
C ASP A 96 18.93 14.20 4.20
N THR A 97 19.63 13.16 3.71
CA THR A 97 20.82 12.57 4.34
C THR A 97 20.57 12.01 5.74
N ASP A 98 19.30 11.85 6.17
CA ASP A 98 19.00 11.25 7.46
C ASP A 98 19.19 9.72 7.40
N PRO A 99 20.21 9.16 8.08
CA PRO A 99 20.49 7.71 8.04
C PRO A 99 19.32 6.90 8.59
N ARG A 100 18.45 7.50 9.42
CA ARG A 100 17.28 6.82 9.99
C ARG A 100 16.22 6.49 8.94
N ARG A 101 16.11 7.28 7.85
CA ARG A 101 15.16 7.00 6.77
C ARG A 101 15.59 5.81 5.94
N GLN A 102 16.89 5.70 5.68
CA GLN A 102 17.46 4.53 5.03
C GLN A 102 17.29 3.27 5.91
N GLN A 103 17.61 3.36 7.21
CA GLN A 103 17.40 2.26 8.15
C GLN A 103 15.94 1.80 8.22
N LEU A 104 14.98 2.73 8.12
CA LEU A 104 13.56 2.38 8.08
C LEU A 104 13.19 1.57 6.82
N ALA A 105 13.75 1.93 5.66
CA ALA A 105 13.56 1.18 4.42
C ALA A 105 14.25 -0.20 4.47
N GLU A 106 15.42 -0.30 5.12
CA GLU A 106 16.12 -1.57 5.38
C GLU A 106 15.28 -2.48 6.28
N HIS A 107 14.76 -1.97 7.40
CA HIS A 107 13.90 -2.75 8.30
C HIS A 107 12.58 -3.17 7.65
N TYR A 108 11.99 -2.36 6.77
CA TYR A 108 10.85 -2.78 5.98
C TYR A 108 11.18 -4.01 5.12
N ASN A 109 12.31 -4.00 4.42
CA ASN A 109 12.75 -5.15 3.63
C ASN A 109 13.04 -6.39 4.49
N GLU A 110 13.57 -6.21 5.71
CA GLU A 110 13.74 -7.30 6.68
C GLU A 110 12.39 -7.90 7.09
N ILE A 111 11.37 -7.08 7.36
CA ILE A 111 10.00 -7.54 7.63
C ILE A 111 9.47 -8.36 6.44
N CYS A 112 9.58 -7.83 5.23
CA CYS A 112 9.12 -8.52 4.02
C CYS A 112 9.79 -9.89 3.86
N LYS A 113 11.11 -9.96 4.10
CA LYS A 113 11.87 -11.20 4.04
C LYS A 113 11.37 -12.22 5.06
N VAL A 114 11.20 -11.81 6.32
CA VAL A 114 10.68 -12.71 7.37
C VAL A 114 9.29 -13.20 6.95
N LEU A 115 8.38 -12.34 6.51
CA LEU A 115 7.05 -12.77 6.10
C LEU A 115 7.08 -13.81 4.96
N THR A 116 7.84 -13.54 3.89
CA THR A 116 7.93 -14.43 2.73
C THR A 116 8.60 -15.78 3.04
N GLU A 117 9.65 -15.81 3.87
CA GLU A 117 10.31 -17.06 4.29
C GLU A 117 9.41 -17.94 5.18
N ASN A 118 8.31 -17.38 5.72
CA ASN A 118 7.42 -18.04 6.68
C ASN A 118 6.04 -18.43 6.13
N GLU A 119 5.72 -18.11 4.87
CA GLU A 119 4.36 -18.24 4.32
C GLU A 119 3.79 -19.65 4.46
N ARG A 120 4.53 -20.67 4.00
CA ARG A 120 4.08 -22.07 4.01
C ARG A 120 3.84 -22.61 5.41
N GLU A 121 4.68 -22.19 6.35
CA GLU A 121 4.66 -22.68 7.71
C GLU A 121 3.58 -21.99 8.54
N SER A 122 3.34 -20.71 8.27
CA SER A 122 2.21 -19.95 8.82
C SER A 122 0.88 -20.54 8.34
N VAL A 123 0.79 -20.88 7.05
CA VAL A 123 -0.39 -21.55 6.47
C VAL A 123 -0.58 -22.95 7.06
N ARG A 124 0.50 -23.72 7.23
CA ARG A 124 0.43 -25.03 7.88
C ARG A 124 -0.04 -24.91 9.33
N ALA A 125 0.52 -23.98 10.10
CA ALA A 125 0.10 -23.74 11.48
C ALA A 125 -1.37 -23.31 11.56
N PHE A 126 -1.85 -22.53 10.60
CA PHE A 126 -3.25 -22.14 10.50
C PHE A 126 -4.19 -23.33 10.19
N LEU A 127 -3.81 -24.20 9.27
CA LEU A 127 -4.65 -25.32 8.81
C LEU A 127 -4.63 -26.53 9.75
N ALA A 128 -3.45 -26.88 10.25
CA ALA A 128 -3.24 -28.09 11.04
C ALA A 128 -3.19 -27.81 12.55
N ASN A 129 -3.17 -26.54 12.97
CA ASN A 129 -2.88 -26.14 14.36
C ASN A 129 -1.54 -26.70 14.89
N GLU A 130 -0.62 -27.02 13.96
CA GLU A 130 0.71 -27.53 14.24
C GLU A 130 1.72 -26.43 13.96
N ALA A 131 2.20 -25.78 15.02
CA ALA A 131 3.25 -24.77 14.94
C ALA A 131 4.62 -25.41 15.24
N ASP A 132 5.54 -25.30 14.29
CA ASP A 132 6.94 -25.66 14.51
C ASP A 132 7.58 -24.67 15.50
N PRO A 133 8.44 -25.13 16.43
CA PRO A 133 9.17 -24.25 17.34
C PRO A 133 9.98 -23.13 16.66
N SER A 134 10.37 -23.31 15.40
CA SER A 134 11.06 -22.30 14.60
C SER A 134 10.15 -21.15 14.17
N LEU A 135 8.83 -21.34 14.10
CA LEU A 135 7.87 -20.26 13.87
C LEU A 135 7.91 -19.25 15.02
N GLY A 136 7.99 -19.74 16.27
CA GLY A 136 8.16 -18.90 17.45
C GLY A 136 9.40 -18.01 17.37
N LYS A 137 10.55 -18.55 16.94
CA LYS A 137 11.78 -17.75 16.74
C LYS A 137 11.62 -16.67 15.67
N ARG A 138 10.90 -16.96 14.59
CA ARG A 138 10.68 -16.00 13.48
C ARG A 138 9.68 -14.91 13.85
N LEU A 139 8.69 -15.22 14.70
CA LEU A 139 7.82 -14.21 15.30
C LEU A 139 8.59 -13.28 16.24
N HIS A 140 9.49 -13.80 17.08
CA HIS A 140 10.35 -12.96 17.92
C HIS A 140 11.26 -12.06 17.06
N GLN A 141 11.83 -12.58 15.97
CA GLN A 141 12.59 -11.75 15.02
C GLN A 141 11.75 -10.63 14.43
N LEU A 142 10.48 -10.90 14.09
CA LEU A 142 9.56 -9.88 13.58
C LEU A 142 9.25 -8.82 14.64
N GLU A 143 9.05 -9.21 15.90
CA GLU A 143 8.87 -8.29 17.03
C GLU A 143 10.09 -7.38 17.22
N ASP A 144 11.31 -7.94 17.20
CA ASP A 144 12.55 -7.18 17.31
C ASP A 144 12.67 -6.12 16.20
N ILE A 145 12.29 -6.45 14.96
CA ILE A 145 12.32 -5.50 13.84
C ILE A 145 11.24 -4.42 14.03
N CYS A 146 10.03 -4.80 14.45
CA CYS A 146 8.95 -3.84 14.75
C CYS A 146 9.35 -2.87 15.87
N GLU A 147 10.11 -3.32 16.86
CA GLU A 147 10.62 -2.47 17.93
C GLU A 147 11.64 -1.45 17.37
N LYS A 148 12.60 -1.89 16.57
CA LYS A 148 13.58 -0.99 15.91
C LYS A 148 12.89 0.08 15.07
N VAL A 149 11.89 -0.31 14.28
CA VAL A 149 11.05 0.63 13.51
C VAL A 149 10.37 1.63 14.44
N SER A 150 9.78 1.16 15.54
CA SER A 150 9.11 2.03 16.52
C SER A 150 10.07 3.02 17.17
N GLN A 151 11.29 2.60 17.52
CA GLN A 151 12.33 3.47 18.08
C GLN A 151 12.73 4.57 17.09
N ILE A 152 12.90 4.24 15.81
CA ILE A 152 13.20 5.22 14.75
C ILE A 152 12.06 6.25 14.62
N LEU A 153 10.81 5.78 14.57
CA LEU A 153 9.62 6.63 14.41
C LEU A 153 9.32 7.50 15.64
N GLN A 154 9.70 7.05 16.84
CA GLN A 154 9.56 7.86 18.05
C GLN A 154 10.63 8.95 18.12
N ARG A 155 11.87 8.64 17.71
CA ARG A 155 12.99 9.60 17.72
C ARG A 155 12.84 10.70 16.66
N SER A 156 12.07 10.48 15.59
CA SER A 156 11.75 11.53 14.61
C SER A 156 10.70 12.54 15.10
N LYS A 157 9.93 12.21 16.15
CA LYS A 157 8.91 13.11 16.74
C LYS A 157 9.48 14.10 17.76
N GLN A 158 10.73 13.95 18.18
CA GLN A 158 11.37 14.93 19.05
C GLN A 158 11.71 16.18 18.23
N PRO A 159 11.22 17.38 18.60
CA PRO A 159 11.58 18.61 17.91
C PRO A 159 13.10 18.77 17.99
N SER A 160 13.74 18.96 16.84
CA SER A 160 15.12 19.44 16.80
C SER A 160 15.15 20.76 17.56
N SER A 161 15.86 20.79 18.68
CA SER A 161 16.20 22.04 19.34
C SER A 161 17.13 22.80 18.39
N SER A 162 16.56 23.61 17.50
CA SER A 162 17.31 24.66 16.83
C SER A 162 17.72 25.65 17.91
N SER A 163 18.97 25.56 18.35
CA SER A 163 19.59 26.65 19.10
C SER A 163 19.83 27.81 18.13
N PRO A 164 19.26 29.01 18.37
CA PRO A 164 19.74 30.21 17.71
C PRO A 164 20.88 30.75 18.58
N SER A 165 22.08 30.84 18.03
CA SER A 165 23.06 31.78 18.58
C SER A 165 23.93 32.37 17.49
N SER A 166 23.61 33.63 17.25
CA SER A 166 24.37 34.70 16.63
C SER A 166 25.89 34.56 16.68
N LYS A 167 26.55 35.05 15.64
CA LYS A 167 27.41 36.24 15.77
C LYS A 167 27.47 36.98 14.44
N ALA A 168 26.89 38.18 14.46
CA ALA A 168 27.39 39.29 13.68
C ALA A 168 28.79 39.62 14.20
N ASP A 169 29.72 39.96 13.31
CA ASP A 169 30.71 40.99 13.58
C ASP A 169 31.12 41.62 12.25
N THR A 170 31.23 42.95 12.31
CA THR A 170 31.53 43.90 11.25
C THR A 170 33.03 44.00 11.03
#